data_AF-A0A413FXM6-F1
#
_entry.id   AF-A0A413FXM6-F1
#
_cell.length_a   1.000
_cell.length_b   1.000
_cell.length_c   1.000
_cell.angle_alpha   90.00
_cell.angle_beta   90.00
_cell.angle_gamma   90.00
#
_symmetry.space_group_name_H-M   'P 1'
#
loop_
_entity.id
_entity.type
_entity.pdbx_description
1 polymer ?
#
loop_
_entity_poly.entity_id
_entity_poly.type
_entity_poly.pdbx_seq_one_letter_code
_entity_poly.pdbx_strand_id
1 'polypeptide(L)'
;MTDHAFDRAELAEAVGNDIADMAHFWMLRKFQFLEPAREQFEIIVDPWLSYCTEPSQNEIMAYNMAFTDWLLFERPYRHGKTLLELYVDEPPASLSPASLKRLEQVRDTQYFSRFGILDKDPASGMVVLKDTRTDHRFDVYDPHIVQKEHWSDGAIAVRLACVDDVWLTAGQLYLYDIARLSDTAVDGPGAVHPEDLQDGFDTSCISFFLRLVRDIMGVQGRYVKSLNIYEQEWE
;
A
#
# COMPACT_ATOMS: atom_id res chain seq x y z
N MET A 1 -11.69 21.44 19.74
CA MET A 1 -11.85 20.28 18.84
C MET A 1 -11.26 20.51 17.44
N THR A 2 -11.17 21.75 16.97
CA THR A 2 -10.54 22.10 15.67
C THR A 2 -9.00 21.99 15.66
N ASP A 3 -8.33 22.23 16.80
CA ASP A 3 -6.86 22.22 16.91
C ASP A 3 -6.24 20.84 16.56
N HIS A 4 -6.78 19.75 17.11
CA HIS A 4 -6.25 18.41 16.86
C HIS A 4 -6.54 17.86 15.46
N ALA A 5 -7.60 18.34 14.79
CA ALA A 5 -7.87 17.95 13.41
C ALA A 5 -6.90 18.63 12.45
N PHE A 6 -6.59 19.91 12.71
CA PHE A 6 -5.62 20.68 11.93
C PHE A 6 -4.21 20.11 12.07
N ASP A 7 -3.79 19.77 13.29
CA ASP A 7 -2.48 19.15 13.58
C ASP A 7 -2.29 17.80 12.83
N ARG A 8 -3.34 16.96 12.77
CA ARG A 8 -3.29 15.70 12.02
C ARG A 8 -3.21 15.88 10.51
N ALA A 9 -3.88 16.89 9.97
CA ALA A 9 -3.82 17.20 8.54
C ALA A 9 -2.41 17.63 8.12
N GLU A 10 -1.79 18.55 8.88
CA GLU A 10 -0.42 18.99 8.66
C GLU A 10 0.57 17.84 8.81
N LEU A 11 0.37 16.97 9.81
CA LEU A 11 1.20 15.78 10.00
C LEU A 11 1.09 14.81 8.82
N ALA A 12 -0.13 14.51 8.37
CA ALA A 12 -0.38 13.62 7.23
C ALA A 12 0.27 14.15 5.94
N GLU A 13 0.13 15.45 5.69
CA GLU A 13 0.78 16.12 4.55
C GLU A 13 2.30 16.04 4.67
N ALA A 14 2.87 16.33 5.84
CA ALA A 14 4.30 16.27 6.07
C ALA A 14 4.87 14.85 5.86
N VAL A 15 4.18 13.82 6.36
CA VAL A 15 4.56 12.41 6.14
C VAL A 15 4.47 12.04 4.67
N GLY A 16 3.39 12.43 3.98
CA GLY A 16 3.24 12.21 2.54
C GLY A 16 4.36 12.86 1.73
N ASN A 17 4.72 14.10 2.05
CA ASN A 17 5.82 14.82 1.42
C ASN A 17 7.18 14.15 1.68
N ASP A 18 7.45 13.71 2.91
CA ASP A 18 8.70 13.01 3.24
C ASP A 18 8.84 11.69 2.45
N ILE A 19 7.75 10.93 2.31
CA ILE A 19 7.72 9.68 1.52
C ILE A 19 7.88 9.97 0.03
N ALA A 20 7.24 11.02 -0.49
CA ALA A 20 7.38 11.44 -1.87
C ALA A 20 8.82 11.90 -2.20
N ASP A 21 9.45 12.65 -1.31
CA ASP A 21 10.84 13.10 -1.44
C ASP A 21 11.82 11.92 -1.39
N MET A 22 11.58 10.94 -0.51
CA MET A 22 12.33 9.69 -0.49
C MET A 22 12.16 8.91 -1.81
N ALA A 23 10.94 8.77 -2.30
CA ALA A 23 10.67 8.10 -3.57
C ALA A 23 11.39 8.80 -4.73
N HIS A 24 11.33 10.14 -4.76
CA HIS A 24 12.04 10.95 -5.76
C HIS A 24 13.55 10.77 -5.68
N PHE A 25 14.12 10.76 -4.46
CA PHE A 25 15.55 10.51 -4.26
C PHE A 25 16.00 9.18 -4.88
N TRP A 26 15.21 8.11 -4.69
CA TRP A 26 15.51 6.81 -5.30
C TRP A 26 15.27 6.78 -6.80
N MET A 27 14.24 7.49 -7.28
CA MET A 27 13.95 7.59 -8.70
C MET A 27 15.11 8.22 -9.49
N LEU A 28 15.80 9.20 -8.92
CA LEU A 28 17.03 9.77 -9.51
C LEU A 28 18.20 8.78 -9.57
N ARG A 29 18.12 7.66 -8.84
CA ARG A 29 19.13 6.60 -8.75
C ARG A 29 18.65 5.26 -9.32
N LYS A 30 17.51 5.26 -10.02
CA LYS A 30 16.81 4.07 -10.52
C LYS A 30 17.69 3.12 -11.32
N PHE A 31 18.68 3.63 -12.07
CA PHE A 31 19.61 2.82 -12.87
C PHE A 31 20.41 1.80 -12.05
N GLN A 32 20.50 1.97 -10.73
CA GLN A 32 21.21 1.06 -9.84
C GLN A 32 20.41 -0.21 -9.49
N PHE A 33 19.08 -0.19 -9.66
CA PHE A 33 18.23 -1.22 -9.06
C PHE A 33 16.91 -1.51 -9.77
N LEU A 34 16.43 -0.61 -10.64
CA LEU A 34 15.05 -0.64 -11.13
C LEU A 34 14.77 -1.82 -12.06
N GLU A 35 15.67 -2.13 -13.01
CA GLU A 35 15.49 -3.27 -13.92
C GLU A 35 15.39 -4.61 -13.16
N PRO A 36 16.36 -4.98 -12.30
CA PRO A 36 16.24 -6.21 -11.51
C PRO A 36 15.01 -6.25 -10.59
N ALA A 37 14.58 -5.09 -10.08
CA ALA A 37 13.35 -5.02 -9.28
C ALA A 37 12.11 -5.27 -10.13
N ARG A 38 12.04 -4.66 -11.33
CA ARG A 38 10.94 -4.82 -12.27
C ARG A 38 10.83 -6.26 -12.77
N GLU A 39 11.93 -6.87 -13.20
CA GLU A 39 11.96 -8.27 -13.62
C GLU A 39 11.44 -9.20 -12.51
N GLN A 40 11.91 -8.98 -11.27
CA GLN A 40 11.45 -9.77 -10.14
C GLN A 40 9.95 -9.58 -9.86
N PHE A 41 9.46 -8.35 -9.91
CA PHE A 41 8.03 -8.07 -9.71
C PHE A 41 7.18 -8.70 -10.81
N GLU A 42 7.58 -8.59 -12.07
CA GLU A 42 6.88 -9.18 -13.21
C GLU A 42 6.88 -10.71 -13.14
N ILE A 43 7.96 -11.35 -12.65
CA ILE A 43 7.98 -12.80 -12.41
C ILE A 43 7.01 -13.21 -11.29
N ILE A 44 6.95 -12.44 -10.20
CA ILE A 44 6.12 -12.79 -9.03
C ILE A 44 4.64 -12.49 -9.28
N VAL A 45 4.33 -11.34 -9.85
CA VAL A 45 2.95 -10.88 -10.04
C VAL A 45 2.38 -11.41 -11.34
N ASP A 46 3.20 -11.58 -12.38
CA ASP A 46 2.80 -11.95 -13.74
C ASP A 46 1.61 -11.11 -14.22
N PRO A 47 1.75 -9.77 -14.27
CA PRO A 47 0.62 -8.87 -14.39
C PRO A 47 -0.10 -9.08 -15.72
N TRP A 48 -1.43 -9.20 -15.67
CA TRP A 48 -2.32 -9.25 -16.84
C TRP A 48 -2.02 -8.12 -17.83
N LEU A 49 -1.64 -6.95 -17.31
CA LEU A 49 -1.23 -5.77 -18.07
C LEU A 49 -0.19 -6.09 -19.17
N SER A 50 0.76 -7.00 -18.91
CA SER A 50 1.79 -7.40 -19.87
C SER A 50 1.25 -8.12 -21.10
N TYR A 51 0.04 -8.66 -21.01
CA TYR A 51 -0.65 -9.39 -22.09
C TYR A 51 -1.77 -8.56 -22.73
N CYS A 52 -2.08 -7.39 -22.18
CA CYS A 52 -3.12 -6.51 -22.69
C CYS A 52 -2.57 -5.65 -23.84
N THR A 53 -3.22 -5.68 -24.99
CA THR A 53 -2.80 -4.89 -26.16
C THR A 53 -2.95 -3.38 -25.92
N GLU A 54 -3.99 -2.98 -25.19
CA GLU A 54 -4.33 -1.58 -24.93
C GLU A 54 -4.84 -1.42 -23.49
N PRO A 55 -3.94 -1.48 -22.48
CA PRO A 55 -4.36 -1.27 -21.10
C PRO A 55 -4.77 0.19 -20.87
N SER A 56 -5.78 0.38 -20.00
CA SER A 56 -6.22 1.69 -19.57
C SER A 56 -5.15 2.41 -18.75
N GLN A 57 -5.20 3.75 -18.71
CA GLN A 57 -4.30 4.54 -17.87
C GLN A 57 -4.43 4.20 -16.39
N ASN A 58 -5.64 3.85 -15.94
CA ASN A 58 -5.91 3.45 -14.56
C ASN A 58 -5.24 2.12 -14.21
N GLU A 59 -5.27 1.14 -15.11
CA GLU A 59 -4.56 -0.14 -14.91
C GLU A 59 -3.04 0.05 -14.87
N ILE A 60 -2.49 0.88 -15.77
CA ILE A 60 -1.06 1.23 -15.77
C ILE A 60 -0.69 1.94 -14.47
N MET A 61 -1.52 2.88 -14.00
CA MET A 61 -1.27 3.64 -12.79
C MET A 61 -1.33 2.75 -11.54
N ALA A 62 -2.35 1.91 -11.40
CA ALA A 62 -2.47 0.96 -10.30
C ALA A 62 -1.29 -0.01 -10.25
N TYR A 63 -0.85 -0.53 -11.41
CA TYR A 63 0.36 -1.34 -11.51
C TYR A 63 1.61 -0.58 -11.03
N ASN A 64 1.82 0.65 -11.52
CA ASN A 64 2.98 1.46 -11.13
C ASN A 64 2.97 1.82 -9.64
N MET A 65 1.81 2.08 -9.06
CA MET A 65 1.65 2.34 -7.62
C MET A 65 1.97 1.08 -6.81
N ALA A 66 1.44 -0.08 -7.20
CA ALA A 66 1.73 -1.35 -6.53
C ALA A 66 3.23 -1.70 -6.61
N PHE A 67 3.83 -1.52 -7.79
CA PHE A 67 5.26 -1.72 -7.97
C PHE A 67 6.08 -0.76 -7.10
N THR A 68 5.73 0.53 -7.06
CA THR A 68 6.45 1.54 -6.28
C THR A 68 6.33 1.28 -4.78
N ASP A 69 5.14 0.93 -4.28
CA ASP A 69 4.95 0.56 -2.87
C ASP A 69 5.83 -0.64 -2.48
N TRP A 70 5.82 -1.71 -3.27
CA TRP A 70 6.68 -2.87 -3.01
C TRP A 70 8.16 -2.52 -3.07
N LEU A 71 8.56 -1.76 -4.09
CA LEU A 71 9.93 -1.32 -4.33
C LEU A 71 10.49 -0.54 -3.14
N LEU A 72 9.68 0.34 -2.54
CA LEU A 72 10.08 1.21 -1.44
C LEU A 72 10.06 0.51 -0.08
N PHE A 73 9.00 -0.27 0.20
CA PHE A 73 8.68 -0.73 1.56
C PHE A 73 8.94 -2.21 1.83
N GLU A 74 9.13 -3.06 0.81
CA GLU A 74 9.19 -4.52 1.04
C GLU A 74 10.32 -5.24 0.32
N ARG A 75 10.75 -4.75 -0.84
CA ARG A 75 11.83 -5.41 -1.58
C ARG A 75 13.15 -5.25 -0.83
N PRO A 76 13.88 -6.33 -0.51
CA PRO A 76 15.21 -6.23 0.06
C PRO A 76 16.25 -5.86 -1.01
N TYR A 77 17.23 -5.05 -0.62
CA TYR A 77 18.39 -4.64 -1.43
C TYR A 77 19.69 -4.95 -0.68
N ARG A 78 20.55 -3.96 -0.46
CA ARG A 78 21.85 -4.15 0.19
C ARG A 78 21.63 -4.55 1.64
N HIS A 79 22.33 -5.60 2.07
CA HIS A 79 22.25 -6.13 3.43
C HIS A 79 20.82 -6.54 3.86
N GLY A 80 19.95 -6.87 2.90
CA GLY A 80 18.57 -7.26 3.17
C GLY A 80 17.61 -6.10 3.50
N LYS A 81 18.08 -4.84 3.41
CA LYS A 81 17.29 -3.65 3.73
C LYS A 81 16.48 -3.14 2.55
N THR A 82 15.30 -2.62 2.83
CA THR A 82 14.41 -1.91 1.90
C THR A 82 14.96 -0.54 1.52
N LEU A 83 14.37 0.12 0.51
CA LEU A 83 14.79 1.47 0.15
C LEU A 83 14.45 2.49 1.23
N LEU A 84 13.35 2.31 1.96
CA LEU A 84 13.05 3.12 3.14
C LEU A 84 14.13 2.98 4.22
N GLU A 85 14.50 1.75 4.58
CA GLU A 85 15.52 1.51 5.60
C GLU A 85 16.88 2.08 5.18
N LEU A 86 17.30 1.87 3.93
CA LEU A 86 18.55 2.42 3.41
C LEU A 86 18.55 3.96 3.41
N TYR A 87 17.41 4.58 3.12
CA TYR A 87 17.28 6.04 3.13
C TYR A 87 17.36 6.62 4.54
N VAL A 88 16.76 5.94 5.52
CA VAL A 88 16.79 6.35 6.92
C VAL A 88 18.16 6.13 7.55
N ASP A 89 18.85 5.04 7.21
CA ASP A 89 20.17 4.72 7.75
C ASP A 89 21.28 5.61 7.19
N GLU A 90 21.17 6.00 5.92
CA GLU A 90 22.12 6.87 5.22
C GLU A 90 21.39 8.07 4.58
N PRO A 91 20.83 8.99 5.40
CA PRO A 91 19.97 10.05 4.89
C PRO A 91 20.78 11.07 4.07
N PRO A 92 20.19 11.64 3.00
CA PRO A 92 20.84 12.71 2.27
C PRO A 92 21.03 13.94 3.18
N ALA A 93 22.13 14.67 2.98
CA ALA A 93 22.45 15.85 3.79
C ALA A 93 21.37 16.95 3.75
N SER A 94 20.49 16.94 2.75
CA SER A 94 19.37 17.86 2.62
C SER A 94 18.14 17.49 3.47
N LEU A 95 18.08 16.28 4.03
CA LEU A 95 16.95 15.83 4.82
C LEU A 95 16.92 16.54 6.18
N SER A 96 15.77 17.10 6.53
CA SER A 96 15.61 17.76 7.83
C SER A 96 15.58 16.72 8.97
N PRO A 97 16.04 17.08 10.19
CA PRO A 97 15.92 16.18 11.35
C PRO A 97 14.48 15.78 11.68
N ALA A 98 13.50 16.66 11.42
CA ALA A 98 12.08 16.37 11.64
C ALA A 98 11.56 15.33 10.64
N SER A 99 11.91 15.48 9.36
CA SER A 99 11.57 14.52 8.30
C SER A 99 12.21 13.16 8.57
N LEU A 100 13.49 13.13 8.98
CA LEU A 100 14.17 11.89 9.34
C LEU A 100 13.44 11.18 10.49
N LYS A 101 13.07 11.90 11.54
CA LYS A 101 12.34 11.33 12.68
C LYS A 101 10.99 10.73 12.27
N ARG A 102 10.24 11.39 11.39
CA ARG A 102 8.97 10.84 10.87
C ARG A 102 9.20 9.59 10.02
N LEU A 103 10.21 9.60 9.14
CA LEU A 103 10.55 8.43 8.33
C LEU A 103 11.08 7.25 9.16
N GLU A 104 11.78 7.50 10.27
CA GLU A 104 12.14 6.45 11.26
C GLU A 104 10.87 5.81 11.86
N GLN A 105 9.88 6.61 12.25
CA GLN A 105 8.60 6.10 12.75
C GLN A 105 7.85 5.32 11.66
N VAL A 106 7.84 5.80 10.40
CA VAL A 106 7.28 5.05 9.27
C VAL A 106 8.01 3.72 9.08
N ARG A 107 9.35 3.70 9.08
CA ARG A 107 10.15 2.46 8.98
C ARG A 107 9.76 1.45 10.05
N ASP A 108 9.61 1.92 11.29
CA ASP A 108 9.42 1.05 12.45
C ASP A 108 7.98 0.54 12.60
N THR A 109 7.00 1.23 12.01
CA THR A 109 5.56 0.96 12.24
C THR A 109 4.78 0.65 10.98
N GLN A 110 5.33 0.88 9.79
CA GLN A 110 4.57 0.68 8.55
C GLN A 110 4.11 -0.77 8.42
N TYR A 111 2.89 -0.93 7.94
CA TYR A 111 2.21 -2.21 7.86
C TYR A 111 1.18 -2.19 6.74
N PHE A 112 1.32 -3.11 5.78
CA PHE A 112 0.30 -3.32 4.75
C PHE A 112 -0.60 -4.50 5.10
N SER A 113 -1.90 -4.27 4.98
CA SER A 113 -2.91 -5.31 5.08
C SER A 113 -4.17 -4.93 4.32
N ARG A 114 -5.16 -5.82 4.41
CA ARG A 114 -6.53 -5.60 4.03
C ARG A 114 -7.37 -5.41 5.29
N PHE A 115 -8.11 -4.32 5.32
CA PHE A 115 -8.86 -3.85 6.47
C PHE A 115 -10.34 -3.76 6.15
N GLY A 116 -11.19 -4.11 7.11
CA GLY A 116 -12.59 -3.73 7.09
C GLY A 116 -12.79 -2.28 7.46
N ILE A 117 -13.61 -1.57 6.69
CA ILE A 117 -14.09 -0.25 7.05
C ILE A 117 -15.25 -0.43 8.04
N LEU A 118 -15.05 -0.05 9.31
CA LEU A 118 -16.06 -0.21 10.35
C LEU A 118 -16.90 1.05 10.56
N ASP A 119 -16.27 2.22 10.46
CA ASP A 119 -16.91 3.51 10.69
C ASP A 119 -16.10 4.64 10.03
N LYS A 120 -16.77 5.75 9.74
CA LYS A 120 -16.17 6.98 9.19
C LYS A 120 -16.70 8.19 9.92
N ASP A 121 -15.80 9.09 10.28
CA ASP A 121 -16.13 10.40 10.83
C ASP A 121 -15.67 11.51 9.87
N PRO A 122 -16.57 12.00 8.98
CA PRO A 122 -16.30 13.14 8.12
C PRO A 122 -15.91 14.42 8.85
N ALA A 123 -16.35 14.61 10.10
CA ALA A 123 -16.05 15.84 10.84
C ALA A 123 -14.60 15.90 11.31
N SER A 124 -13.96 14.75 11.54
CA SER A 124 -12.57 14.66 12.01
C SER A 124 -11.59 14.10 10.99
N GLY A 125 -12.07 13.57 9.85
CA GLY A 125 -11.24 12.90 8.84
C GLY A 125 -10.77 11.51 9.28
N MET A 126 -11.40 10.93 10.30
CA MET A 126 -11.02 9.64 10.86
C MET A 126 -11.83 8.49 10.25
N VAL A 127 -11.17 7.36 10.03
CA VAL A 127 -11.78 6.10 9.64
C VAL A 127 -11.36 5.01 10.62
N VAL A 128 -12.31 4.17 11.01
CA VAL A 128 -12.05 3.00 11.84
C VAL A 128 -11.83 1.80 10.94
N LEU A 129 -10.62 1.26 10.97
CA LEU A 129 -10.21 0.11 10.19
C LEU A 129 -10.00 -1.11 11.08
N LYS A 130 -10.37 -2.30 10.60
CA LYS A 130 -10.12 -3.58 11.28
C LYS A 130 -9.33 -4.51 10.39
N ASP A 131 -8.13 -4.87 10.81
CA ASP A 131 -7.29 -5.79 10.05
C ASP A 131 -7.95 -7.17 9.96
N THR A 132 -8.16 -7.63 8.73
CA THR A 132 -8.78 -8.94 8.46
C THR A 132 -7.89 -10.12 8.85
N ARG A 133 -6.60 -9.89 9.07
CA ARG A 133 -5.63 -10.94 9.40
C ARG A 133 -5.41 -11.10 10.90
N THR A 134 -5.41 -10.01 11.64
CA THR A 134 -5.08 -10.01 13.08
C THR A 134 -6.27 -9.64 13.98
N ASP A 135 -7.40 -9.26 13.39
CA ASP A 135 -8.58 -8.73 14.10
C ASP A 135 -8.32 -7.38 14.81
N HIS A 136 -7.11 -6.81 14.67
CA HIS A 136 -6.72 -5.57 15.33
C HIS A 136 -7.44 -4.37 14.73
N ARG A 137 -7.85 -3.43 15.60
CA ARG A 137 -8.55 -2.20 15.23
C ARG A 137 -7.58 -1.02 15.21
N PHE A 138 -7.73 -0.18 14.21
CA PHE A 138 -6.98 1.05 14.02
C PHE A 138 -7.95 2.21 13.86
N ASP A 139 -7.72 3.31 14.58
CA ASP A 139 -8.36 4.58 14.31
C ASP A 139 -7.38 5.41 13.46
N VAL A 140 -7.65 5.53 12.17
CA VAL A 140 -6.73 6.07 11.15
C VAL A 140 -7.22 7.44 10.70
N TYR A 141 -6.32 8.41 10.59
CA TYR A 141 -6.63 9.67 9.92
C TYR A 141 -6.39 9.51 8.41
N ASP A 142 -7.48 9.50 7.65
CA ASP A 142 -7.46 9.38 6.19
C ASP A 142 -8.70 10.04 5.58
N PRO A 143 -8.61 11.34 5.26
CA PRO A 143 -9.70 12.07 4.62
C PRO A 143 -10.11 11.50 3.26
N HIS A 144 -9.21 10.85 2.52
CA HIS A 144 -9.52 10.29 1.20
C HIS A 144 -10.51 9.14 1.34
N ILE A 145 -10.25 8.18 2.22
CA ILE A 145 -11.18 7.07 2.51
C ILE A 145 -12.51 7.64 3.01
N VAL A 146 -12.46 8.62 3.92
CA VAL A 146 -13.67 9.20 4.54
C VAL A 146 -14.58 9.89 3.53
N GLN A 147 -14.03 10.60 2.55
CA GLN A 147 -14.78 11.33 1.52
C GLN A 147 -15.46 10.42 0.49
N LYS A 148 -15.00 9.17 0.30
CA LYS A 148 -15.62 8.22 -0.63
C LYS A 148 -16.89 7.62 0.00
N GLU A 149 -18.04 8.23 -0.27
CA GLU A 149 -19.35 7.81 0.29
C GLU A 149 -19.68 6.32 0.05
N HIS A 150 -19.32 5.80 -1.12
CA HIS A 150 -19.59 4.41 -1.51
C HIS A 150 -18.63 3.39 -0.88
N TRP A 151 -17.58 3.84 -0.17
CA TRP A 151 -16.66 2.97 0.57
C TRP A 151 -17.16 2.76 2.00
N SER A 152 -18.44 2.41 2.18
CA SER A 152 -19.12 2.43 3.49
C SER A 152 -19.18 1.08 4.19
N ASP A 153 -19.17 -0.01 3.45
CA ASP A 153 -19.16 -1.40 3.95
C ASP A 153 -18.34 -2.23 2.96
N GLY A 154 -17.28 -2.88 3.43
CA GLY A 154 -16.34 -3.59 2.56
C GLY A 154 -14.94 -3.69 3.14
N ALA A 155 -14.02 -4.17 2.31
CA ALA A 155 -12.60 -4.29 2.62
C ALA A 155 -11.78 -3.29 1.81
N ILE A 156 -10.70 -2.77 2.40
CA ILE A 156 -9.75 -1.90 1.72
C ILE A 156 -8.33 -2.36 2.04
N ALA A 157 -7.50 -2.56 1.01
CA ALA A 157 -6.08 -2.81 1.21
C ALA A 157 -5.28 -1.51 1.06
N VAL A 158 -4.53 -1.17 2.11
CA VAL A 158 -3.72 0.05 2.25
C VAL A 158 -2.49 -0.23 3.11
N ARG A 159 -1.46 0.62 3.00
CA ARG A 159 -0.31 0.61 3.92
C ARG A 159 -0.52 1.67 4.99
N LEU A 160 -0.56 1.28 6.25
CA LEU A 160 -0.63 2.19 7.39
C LEU A 160 0.76 2.42 7.98
N ALA A 161 0.95 3.54 8.69
CA ALA A 161 2.09 3.78 9.60
C ALA A 161 1.62 4.65 10.77
N CYS A 162 2.30 4.55 11.92
CA CYS A 162 2.03 5.35 13.10
C CYS A 162 3.14 6.39 13.27
N VAL A 163 2.78 7.68 13.19
CA VAL A 163 3.69 8.82 13.31
C VAL A 163 3.15 9.75 14.38
N ASP A 164 3.98 10.10 15.36
CA ASP A 164 3.60 10.90 16.54
C ASP A 164 2.25 10.46 17.16
N ASP A 165 2.12 9.14 17.36
CA ASP A 165 0.93 8.45 17.91
C ASP A 165 -0.35 8.53 17.06
N VAL A 166 -0.24 8.94 15.80
CA VAL A 166 -1.35 9.00 14.83
C VAL A 166 -1.15 7.94 13.74
N TRP A 167 -2.14 7.08 13.53
CA TRP A 167 -2.16 6.17 12.40
C TRP A 167 -2.59 6.90 11.12
N LEU A 168 -1.79 6.75 10.07
CA LEU A 168 -1.93 7.41 8.77
C LEU A 168 -1.75 6.38 7.65
N THR A 169 -2.27 6.67 6.46
CA THR A 169 -1.90 5.92 5.24
C THR A 169 -0.54 6.40 4.73
N ALA A 170 0.38 5.46 4.52
CA ALA A 170 1.78 5.71 4.13
C ALA A 170 2.13 5.19 2.71
N GLY A 171 1.28 4.35 2.13
CA GLY A 171 1.41 3.86 0.76
C GLY A 171 0.57 4.66 -0.23
N GLN A 172 0.85 4.52 -1.52
CA GLN A 172 0.03 5.16 -2.55
C GLN A 172 -1.23 4.36 -2.88
N LEU A 173 -1.21 3.05 -2.60
CA LEU A 173 -2.18 2.10 -3.11
C LEU A 173 -3.43 2.01 -2.20
N TYR A 174 -4.60 2.30 -2.80
CA TYR A 174 -5.92 2.10 -2.19
C TYR A 174 -6.69 1.08 -3.02
N LEU A 175 -6.96 -0.10 -2.46
CA LEU A 175 -7.68 -1.18 -3.14
C LEU A 175 -8.96 -1.49 -2.38
N TYR A 176 -10.03 -0.82 -2.75
CA TYR A 176 -11.35 -1.04 -2.17
C TYR A 176 -12.09 -2.19 -2.85
N ASP A 177 -12.68 -3.06 -2.05
CA ASP A 177 -13.54 -4.16 -2.43
C ASP A 177 -14.86 -4.05 -1.65
N ILE A 178 -15.97 -4.03 -2.38
CA ILE A 178 -17.31 -3.96 -1.81
C ILE A 178 -17.74 -5.27 -1.13
N ALA A 179 -17.01 -6.37 -1.34
CA ALA A 179 -17.29 -7.62 -0.68
C ALA A 179 -17.21 -7.47 0.85
N ARG A 180 -18.20 -8.06 1.55
CA ARG A 180 -18.27 -7.97 3.00
C ARG A 180 -17.08 -8.67 3.64
N LEU A 181 -16.70 -8.19 4.82
CA LEU A 181 -15.59 -8.78 5.57
C LEU A 181 -15.81 -10.26 5.89
N SER A 182 -17.04 -10.66 6.20
CA SER A 182 -17.39 -12.07 6.43
C SER A 182 -17.10 -12.96 5.24
N ASP A 183 -17.24 -12.42 4.04
CA ASP A 183 -17.16 -13.18 2.79
C ASP A 183 -15.71 -13.35 2.36
N THR A 184 -14.83 -12.43 2.78
CA THR A 184 -13.43 -12.39 2.34
C THR A 184 -12.43 -12.72 3.45
N ALA A 185 -12.87 -12.92 4.70
CA ALA A 185 -12.00 -13.18 5.87
C ALA A 185 -11.16 -14.45 5.73
N VAL A 186 -11.67 -15.49 5.08
CA VAL A 186 -10.98 -16.79 4.91
C VAL A 186 -10.39 -16.95 3.51
N ASP A 187 -11.08 -16.42 2.50
CA ASP A 187 -10.82 -16.68 1.08
C ASP A 187 -10.87 -15.38 0.27
N GLY A 188 -10.06 -14.39 0.63
CA GLY A 188 -9.98 -13.15 -0.14
C GLY A 188 -8.55 -12.75 -0.48
N PRO A 189 -8.37 -11.68 -1.27
CA PRO A 189 -7.07 -11.34 -1.85
C PRO A 189 -5.93 -11.29 -0.83
N GLY A 190 -4.82 -11.98 -1.15
CA GLY A 190 -3.61 -12.08 -0.33
C GLY A 190 -3.58 -13.26 0.64
N ALA A 191 -4.68 -14.01 0.78
CA ALA A 191 -4.71 -15.27 1.52
C ALA A 191 -3.88 -16.34 0.77
N VAL A 192 -3.41 -17.36 1.50
CA VAL A 192 -2.74 -18.52 0.88
C VAL A 192 -3.81 -19.57 0.65
N HIS A 193 -3.93 -20.03 -0.60
CA HIS A 193 -4.91 -21.04 -0.98
C HIS A 193 -4.23 -22.40 -1.25
N PRO A 194 -4.91 -23.54 -1.01
CA PRO A 194 -4.34 -24.87 -1.28
C PRO A 194 -3.85 -25.09 -2.71
N GLU A 195 -4.49 -24.44 -3.68
CA GLU A 195 -4.14 -24.45 -5.11
C GLU A 195 -2.83 -23.72 -5.42
N ASP A 196 -2.43 -22.73 -4.63
CA ASP A 196 -1.16 -22.01 -4.82
C ASP A 196 0.06 -22.94 -4.70
N LEU A 197 -0.09 -24.04 -3.96
CA LEU A 197 0.94 -25.06 -3.78
C LEU A 197 1.08 -25.98 -5.00
N GLN A 198 0.15 -25.92 -5.96
CA GLN A 198 0.10 -26.80 -7.14
C GLN A 198 0.68 -26.13 -8.40
N ASP A 199 0.69 -24.80 -8.46
CA ASP A 199 1.10 -24.02 -9.64
C ASP A 199 2.63 -23.82 -9.76
N GLY A 200 3.42 -24.51 -8.94
CA GLY A 200 4.89 -24.49 -9.02
C GLY A 200 5.55 -23.20 -8.51
N PHE A 201 4.78 -22.23 -8.02
CA PHE A 201 5.25 -21.04 -7.33
C PHE A 201 4.63 -20.97 -5.94
N ASP A 202 5.40 -21.29 -4.90
CA ASP A 202 4.93 -21.28 -3.52
C ASP A 202 4.70 -19.84 -3.02
N THR A 203 3.44 -19.39 -3.12
CA THR A 203 3.00 -18.05 -2.70
C THR A 203 3.14 -17.83 -1.18
N SER A 204 3.33 -18.89 -0.38
CA SER A 204 3.54 -18.77 1.07
C SER A 204 4.90 -18.11 1.40
N CYS A 205 5.85 -18.14 0.46
CA CYS A 205 7.19 -17.59 0.62
C CYS A 205 7.31 -16.09 0.31
N ILE A 206 6.26 -15.45 -0.20
CA ILE A 206 6.24 -14.01 -0.51
C ILE A 206 5.40 -13.21 0.50
N SER A 207 5.48 -11.89 0.47
CA SER A 207 4.73 -11.04 1.41
C SER A 207 3.22 -11.07 1.13
N PHE A 208 2.42 -10.68 2.13
CA PHE A 208 0.97 -10.53 1.96
C PHE A 208 0.64 -9.51 0.87
N PHE A 209 1.39 -8.42 0.77
CA PHE A 209 1.25 -7.43 -0.30
C PHE A 209 1.42 -8.06 -1.68
N LEU A 210 2.51 -8.80 -1.91
CA LEU A 210 2.78 -9.42 -3.21
C LEU A 210 1.74 -10.48 -3.58
N ARG A 211 1.27 -11.28 -2.61
CA ARG A 211 0.14 -12.20 -2.84
C ARG A 211 -1.11 -11.45 -3.25
N LEU A 212 -1.47 -10.41 -2.50
CA LEU A 212 -2.66 -9.61 -2.79
C LEU A 212 -2.58 -8.98 -4.18
N VAL A 213 -1.43 -8.40 -4.55
CA VAL A 213 -1.23 -7.80 -5.87
C VAL A 213 -1.28 -8.86 -6.98
N ARG A 214 -0.65 -10.03 -6.79
CA ARG A 214 -0.73 -11.17 -7.72
C ARG A 214 -2.19 -11.62 -7.92
N ASP A 215 -2.96 -11.70 -6.84
CA ASP A 215 -4.35 -12.12 -6.85
C ASP A 215 -5.27 -11.21 -7.67
N ILE A 216 -4.99 -9.90 -7.67
CA ILE A 216 -5.88 -8.90 -8.29
C ILE A 216 -5.34 -8.33 -9.62
N MET A 217 -4.03 -8.38 -9.86
CA MET A 217 -3.38 -7.87 -11.08
C MET A 217 -2.74 -8.97 -11.93
N GLY A 218 -2.49 -10.15 -11.38
CA GLY A 218 -1.85 -11.25 -12.09
C GLY A 218 -2.76 -11.91 -13.13
N VAL A 219 -2.19 -12.42 -14.22
CA VAL A 219 -2.94 -13.07 -15.31
C VAL A 219 -3.68 -14.33 -14.85
N GLN A 220 -3.13 -15.06 -13.89
CA GLN A 220 -3.79 -16.18 -13.19
C GLN A 220 -4.38 -15.76 -11.84
N GLY A 221 -4.42 -14.46 -11.53
CA GLY A 221 -4.94 -13.95 -10.28
C GLY A 221 -6.42 -14.28 -10.11
N ARG A 222 -6.80 -14.82 -8.95
CA ARG A 222 -8.17 -15.27 -8.64
C ARG A 222 -9.22 -14.16 -8.80
N TYR A 223 -8.82 -12.91 -8.59
CA TYR A 223 -9.71 -11.75 -8.54
C TYR A 223 -9.46 -10.75 -9.68
N VAL A 224 -8.57 -11.06 -10.63
CA VAL A 224 -8.27 -10.15 -11.75
C VAL A 224 -9.51 -9.78 -12.57
N LYS A 225 -10.49 -10.70 -12.65
CA LYS A 225 -11.76 -10.49 -13.36
C LYS A 225 -12.82 -9.70 -12.57
N SER A 226 -12.64 -9.58 -11.25
CA SER A 226 -13.52 -8.80 -10.37
C SER A 226 -12.98 -7.39 -10.09
N LEU A 227 -11.77 -7.08 -10.57
CA LEU A 227 -11.14 -5.78 -10.40
C LEU A 227 -11.87 -4.73 -11.23
N ASN A 228 -12.63 -3.86 -10.57
CA ASN A 228 -13.06 -2.59 -11.16
C ASN A 228 -12.15 -1.49 -10.62
N ILE A 229 -11.20 -1.02 -11.45
CA ILE A 229 -10.41 0.16 -11.11
C ILE A 229 -11.26 1.38 -11.39
N TYR A 230 -11.91 1.91 -10.35
CA TYR A 230 -12.65 3.17 -10.44
C TYR A 230 -11.68 4.31 -10.75
N GLU A 231 -12.10 5.25 -11.60
CA GLU A 231 -11.34 6.47 -11.88
C GLU A 231 -11.00 7.17 -10.56
N GLN A 232 -9.70 7.23 -10.23
CA GLN A 232 -9.23 8.24 -9.29
C GLN A 232 -9.33 9.58 -10.02
N GLU A 233 -10.41 10.31 -9.77
CA GLU A 233 -10.46 11.75 -10.01
C GLU A 233 -9.40 12.38 -9.09
N TRP A 234 -8.25 12.70 -9.67
CA TRP A 234 -7.25 13.55 -9.05
C TRP A 234 -7.57 15.00 -9.46
N GLU A 235 -8.05 15.81 -8.51
CA GLU A 235 -8.08 17.28 -8.66
C GLU A 235 -6.71 17.89 -8.31
#